data_AF-A0A5D2BF62-F1
#
_entry.id   AF-A0A5D2BF62-F1
#
_cell.length_a   1.000
_cell.length_b   1.000
_cell.length_c   1.000
_cell.angle_alpha   90.00
_cell.angle_beta   90.00
_cell.angle_gamma   90.00
#
_symmetry.space_group_name_H-M   'P 1'
#
loop_
_entity.id
_entity.type
_entity.pdbx_description
1 polymer ?
#
loop_
_entity_poly.entity_id
_entity_poly.type
_entity_poly.pdbx_seq_one_letter_code
_entity_poly.pdbx_strand_id
1 'polypeptide(L)'
;MTTAACFIIASRNDIPIYEAEVGSAAKREDAAQLPQFILQAALDIVQDLAWTTSAMILKTIDKFNDLVVSVYVTDDHTRFMLLHDSRSDDGIKSFFQEVHELYIKSLLNPLYLPGSRITSSHFNTKVGALARKYL
;
A
#
# COMPACT_ATOMS: atom_id res chain seq x y z
N MET A 1 -17.88 -8.81 5.66
CA MET A 1 -16.75 -9.60 5.14
C MET A 1 -16.01 -8.65 4.22
N THR A 2 -14.79 -8.24 4.58
CA THR A 2 -14.00 -7.29 3.79
C THR A 2 -13.55 -7.98 2.50
N THR A 3 -13.88 -7.36 1.38
CA THR A 3 -13.55 -7.85 0.04
C THR A 3 -12.07 -7.57 -0.24
N ALA A 4 -11.46 -8.31 -1.19
CA ALA A 4 -10.02 -8.28 -1.49
C ALA A 4 -9.44 -6.85 -1.44
N ALA A 5 -8.49 -6.62 -0.54
CA ALA A 5 -7.71 -5.40 -0.49
C ALA A 5 -6.32 -5.67 -1.07
N CYS A 6 -5.88 -4.91 -2.05
CA CYS A 6 -4.53 -5.02 -2.58
C CYS A 6 -3.67 -3.92 -1.97
N PHE A 7 -2.52 -4.29 -1.42
CA PHE A 7 -1.56 -3.37 -0.86
C PHE A 7 -0.25 -3.42 -1.63
N ILE A 8 0.22 -2.26 -2.09
CA ILE A 8 1.50 -2.13 -2.77
C ILE A 8 2.36 -1.05 -2.13
N ILE A 9 3.67 -1.25 -2.18
CA ILE A 9 4.66 -0.21 -1.90
C ILE A 9 5.39 0.06 -3.21
N ALA A 10 5.27 1.29 -3.70
CA ALA A 10 5.99 1.79 -4.86
C ALA A 10 7.13 2.69 -4.41
N SER A 11 8.34 2.40 -4.90
CA SER A 11 9.48 3.31 -4.75
C SER A 11 9.25 4.64 -5.46
N ARG A 12 10.11 5.63 -5.20
CA ARG A 12 10.07 6.95 -5.85
C ARG A 12 9.96 6.90 -7.38
N ASN A 13 10.54 5.88 -8.02
CA ASN A 13 10.61 5.75 -9.49
C ASN A 13 9.45 4.91 -10.07
N ASP A 14 8.33 4.79 -9.37
CA ASP A 14 7.15 4.01 -9.80
C ASP A 14 7.40 2.51 -9.94
N ILE A 15 8.50 2.01 -9.35
CA ILE A 15 8.81 0.58 -9.33
C ILE A 15 8.16 -0.04 -8.07
N PRO A 16 7.28 -1.05 -8.20
CA PRO A 16 6.72 -1.76 -7.06
C PRO A 16 7.81 -2.57 -6.35
N ILE A 17 8.05 -2.26 -5.08
CA ILE A 17 9.05 -2.93 -4.23
C ILE A 17 8.42 -3.97 -3.31
N TYR A 18 7.12 -3.88 -3.04
CA TYR A 18 6.38 -4.87 -2.27
C TYR A 18 4.93 -4.92 -2.71
N GLU A 19 4.36 -6.13 -2.70
CA GLU A 19 2.98 -6.40 -3.10
C GLU A 19 2.41 -7.43 -2.12
N ALA A 20 1.21 -7.20 -1.62
CA ALA A 20 0.50 -8.12 -0.75
C ALA A 20 -1.00 -8.07 -1.02
N GLU A 21 -1.59 -9.26 -1.14
CA GLU A 21 -3.03 -9.42 -1.05
C GLU A 21 -3.43 -9.43 0.43
N VAL A 22 -4.39 -8.59 0.76
CA VAL A 22 -4.88 -8.35 2.10
C VAL A 22 -6.38 -8.66 2.14
N GLY A 23 -6.84 -9.42 3.12
CA GLY A 23 -8.24 -9.81 3.25
C GLY A 23 -8.54 -11.26 2.83
N SER A 24 -9.81 -11.63 2.86
CA SER A 24 -10.25 -13.04 2.79
C SER A 24 -10.79 -13.48 1.42
N ALA A 25 -10.42 -12.80 0.34
CA ALA A 25 -10.98 -13.15 -0.97
C ALA A 25 -10.40 -14.46 -1.50
N ALA A 26 -11.30 -15.36 -1.89
CA ALA A 26 -10.97 -16.55 -2.64
C ALA A 26 -10.23 -16.13 -3.94
N LYS A 27 -9.08 -16.74 -4.20
CA LYS A 27 -8.32 -16.59 -5.45
C LYS A 27 -9.25 -16.75 -6.65
N ARG A 28 -9.66 -15.64 -7.26
CA ARG A 28 -10.21 -15.62 -8.61
C ARG A 28 -9.03 -15.27 -9.52
N GLU A 29 -8.44 -16.29 -10.15
CA GLU A 29 -7.26 -16.14 -11.02
C GLU A 29 -7.51 -15.15 -12.17
N ASP A 30 -8.75 -15.03 -12.66
CA ASP A 30 -9.11 -14.08 -13.73
C ASP A 30 -9.17 -12.60 -13.30
N ALA A 31 -9.12 -12.29 -12.00
CA ALA A 31 -9.19 -10.92 -11.48
C ALA A 31 -7.93 -10.48 -10.72
N ALA A 32 -6.88 -11.32 -10.68
CA ALA A 32 -5.68 -11.04 -9.90
C ALA A 32 -4.92 -9.76 -10.37
N GLN A 33 -5.02 -9.43 -11.66
CA GLN A 33 -4.32 -8.27 -12.23
C GLN A 33 -5.12 -6.95 -12.12
N LEU A 34 -6.43 -7.04 -11.90
CA LEU A 34 -7.28 -5.84 -11.88
C LEU A 34 -6.93 -4.88 -10.72
N PRO A 35 -6.72 -5.35 -9.47
CA PRO A 35 -6.29 -4.46 -8.38
C PRO A 35 -4.97 -3.74 -8.68
N GLN A 36 -4.02 -4.44 -9.29
CA GLN A 36 -2.73 -3.85 -9.66
C GLN A 36 -2.91 -2.78 -10.74
N PHE A 37 -3.77 -3.03 -11.74
CA PHE A 37 -4.08 -2.05 -12.77
C PHE A 37 -4.72 -0.77 -12.19
N ILE A 38 -5.69 -0.92 -11.28
CA ILE A 38 -6.35 0.22 -10.63
C ILE A 38 -5.34 1.05 -9.83
N LEU A 39 -4.49 0.40 -9.03
CA LEU A 39 -3.48 1.09 -8.24
C LEU A 39 -2.44 1.79 -9.12
N GLN A 40 -2.03 1.17 -10.23
CA GLN A 40 -1.10 1.79 -11.17
C GLN A 40 -1.73 3.01 -11.86
N ALA A 41 -3.01 2.95 -12.24
CA ALA A 41 -3.72 4.08 -12.84
C ALA A 41 -3.86 5.27 -11.88
N ALA A 42 -3.92 5.02 -10.57
CA ALA A 42 -3.99 6.07 -9.56
C ALA A 42 -2.65 6.77 -9.29
N LEU A 43 -1.50 6.23 -9.74
CA LEU A 43 -0.17 6.81 -9.44
C LEU A 43 0.00 8.23 -9.96
N ASP A 44 -0.49 8.52 -11.16
CA ASP A 44 -0.37 9.85 -11.77
C ASP A 44 -1.07 10.91 -10.89
N ILE A 45 -2.26 10.57 -10.38
CA ILE A 45 -3.03 11.45 -9.48
C ILE A 45 -2.29 11.64 -8.15
N VAL A 46 -1.72 10.57 -7.59
CA VAL A 46 -0.93 10.64 -6.34
C VAL A 46 0.27 11.56 -6.52
N GLN A 47 0.95 11.47 -7.66
CA GLN A 47 2.14 12.26 -7.93
C GLN A 47 1.82 13.74 -7.88
N ASP A 48 0.77 14.18 -8.57
CA ASP A 48 0.32 15.57 -8.56
C ASP A 48 -0.06 16.05 -7.16
N LEU A 49 -0.85 15.26 -6.42
CA LEU A 49 -1.26 15.63 -5.07
C LEU A 49 -0.09 15.72 -4.09
N ALA A 50 0.89 14.82 -4.18
CA ALA A 50 2.04 14.80 -3.27
C ALA A 50 2.87 16.08 -3.30
N TRP A 51 2.83 16.85 -4.40
CA TRP A 51 3.48 18.16 -4.49
C TRP A 51 2.66 19.31 -3.87
N THR A 52 1.37 19.10 -3.59
CA THR A 52 0.46 20.14 -3.10
C THR A 52 0.28 20.12 -1.58
N THR A 53 0.66 19.03 -0.92
CA THR A 53 0.43 18.82 0.51
C THR A 53 1.66 18.23 1.20
N SER A 54 1.91 18.69 2.42
CA SER A 54 2.93 18.13 3.31
C SER A 54 2.40 16.97 4.16
N ALA A 55 1.11 16.63 4.06
CA ALA A 55 0.53 15.53 4.80
C ALA A 55 0.96 14.18 4.20
N MET A 56 1.50 13.29 5.03
CA MET A 56 1.91 11.96 4.59
C MET A 56 0.73 11.06 4.20
N ILE A 57 -0.47 11.29 4.76
CA ILE A 57 -1.65 10.48 4.43
C ILE A 57 -2.58 11.22 3.47
N LEU A 58 -2.86 10.56 2.35
CA LEU A 58 -3.80 10.99 1.33
C LEU A 58 -4.99 10.03 1.36
N LYS A 59 -6.05 10.45 2.05
CA LYS A 59 -7.18 9.58 2.43
C LYS A 59 -7.81 8.85 1.24
N THR A 60 -8.38 9.59 0.30
CA THR A 60 -9.08 9.01 -0.85
C THR A 60 -8.61 9.74 -2.08
N ILE A 61 -7.79 9.06 -2.88
CA ILE A 61 -7.22 9.62 -4.10
C ILE A 61 -8.09 9.30 -5.31
N ASP A 62 -8.56 8.05 -5.40
CA ASP A 62 -9.39 7.59 -6.51
C ASP A 62 -10.43 6.56 -6.05
N LYS A 63 -11.44 6.34 -6.87
CA LYS A 63 -12.49 5.35 -6.64
C LYS A 63 -12.78 4.56 -7.91
N PHE A 64 -12.81 3.25 -7.77
CA PHE A 64 -13.18 2.34 -8.83
C PHE A 64 -14.31 1.42 -8.36
N ASN A 65 -15.52 1.62 -8.88
CA ASN A 65 -16.75 0.99 -8.37
C ASN A 65 -16.93 1.26 -6.87
N ASP A 66 -17.04 0.22 -6.06
CA ASP A 66 -17.15 0.28 -4.59
C ASP A 66 -15.79 0.30 -3.88
N LEU A 67 -14.68 0.22 -4.64
CA LEU A 67 -13.33 0.21 -4.10
C LEU A 67 -12.75 1.63 -4.07
N VAL A 68 -12.01 1.92 -3.01
CA VAL A 68 -11.35 3.19 -2.73
C VAL A 68 -9.84 2.97 -2.74
N VAL A 69 -9.12 3.92 -3.34
CA VAL A 69 -7.65 3.97 -3.31
C VAL A 69 -7.21 4.98 -2.25
N SER A 70 -6.67 4.44 -1.15
CA SER A 70 -6.00 5.21 -0.10
C SER A 70 -4.50 5.17 -0.28
N VAL A 71 -3.83 6.31 -0.03
CA VAL A 71 -2.39 6.41 -0.27
C VAL A 71 -1.67 7.07 0.90
N TYR A 72 -0.49 6.56 1.21
CA TYR A 72 0.43 7.16 2.16
C TYR A 72 1.77 7.45 1.47
N VAL A 73 2.19 8.70 1.47
CA VAL A 73 3.42 9.17 0.86
C VAL A 73 4.42 9.46 1.97
N THR A 74 5.59 8.84 1.88
CA THR A 74 6.72 9.08 2.78
C THR A 74 7.56 10.26 2.30
N ASP A 75 8.44 10.77 3.15
CA ASP A 75 9.33 11.89 2.81
C ASP A 75 10.29 11.58 1.65
N ASP A 76 10.62 10.30 1.43
CA ASP A 76 11.42 9.84 0.27
C ASP A 76 10.57 9.66 -1.00
N HIS A 77 9.32 10.14 -0.99
CA HIS A 77 8.33 9.92 -2.05
C HIS A 77 8.08 8.44 -2.37
N THR A 78 8.39 7.52 -1.44
CA THR A 78 7.89 6.14 -1.50
C THR A 78 6.40 6.17 -1.17
N ARG A 79 5.58 5.52 -1.99
CA ARG A 79 4.11 5.56 -1.94
C ARG A 79 3.57 4.21 -1.53
N PHE A 80 2.80 4.18 -0.46
CA PHE A 80 2.08 3.00 -0.02
C PHE A 80 0.65 3.16 -0.48
N MET A 81 0.17 2.23 -1.30
CA MET A 81 -1.16 2.34 -1.88
C MET A 81 -1.98 1.13 -1.48
N LEU A 82 -3.22 1.39 -1.07
CA LEU A 82 -4.15 0.38 -0.61
C LEU A 82 -5.45 0.54 -1.38
N LEU A 83 -5.86 -0.51 -2.08
CA LEU A 83 -7.19 -0.65 -2.63
C LEU A 83 -8.06 -1.37 -1.61
N HIS A 84 -9.18 -0.80 -1.19
CA HIS A 84 -10.05 -1.41 -0.18
C HIS A 84 -11.51 -0.98 -0.33
N ASP A 85 -12.42 -1.73 0.29
CA ASP A 85 -13.84 -1.38 0.46
C ASP A 85 -14.14 -0.83 1.88
N SER A 86 -13.17 -0.91 2.78
CA SER A 86 -13.32 -0.53 4.19
C SER A 86 -13.60 0.96 4.37
N ARG A 87 -14.46 1.29 5.33
CA ARG A 87 -14.87 2.66 5.69
C ARG A 87 -14.14 3.21 6.91
N SER A 88 -13.16 2.49 7.46
CA SER A 88 -12.43 2.91 8.65
C SER A 88 -11.15 3.68 8.30
N ASP A 89 -11.28 4.99 8.10
CA ASP A 89 -10.13 5.90 7.87
C ASP A 89 -9.05 5.77 8.95
N ASP A 90 -9.45 5.64 10.22
CA ASP A 90 -8.52 5.57 11.35
C ASP A 90 -7.76 4.24 11.40
N GLY A 91 -8.41 3.14 11.03
CA GLY A 91 -7.76 1.83 10.90
C GLY A 91 -6.72 1.83 9.78
N ILE A 92 -7.08 2.36 8.61
CA ILE A 92 -6.18 2.49 7.46
C ILE A 92 -4.98 3.38 7.79
N LYS A 93 -5.21 4.51 8.48
CA LYS A 93 -4.12 5.38 8.94
C LYS A 93 -3.15 4.65 9.86
N SER A 94 -3.68 3.91 10.84
CA SER A 94 -2.85 3.14 11.79
C SER A 94 -2.08 2.03 11.09
N PHE A 95 -2.70 1.35 10.12
CA PHE A 95 -2.06 0.36 9.27
C PHE A 95 -0.86 0.96 8.51
N PHE A 96 -1.05 2.09 7.81
CA PHE A 96 0.04 2.72 7.07
C PHE A 96 1.19 3.16 7.99
N GLN A 97 0.89 3.70 9.17
CA GLN A 97 1.91 4.12 10.13
C GLN A 97 2.74 2.94 10.63
N GLU A 98 2.12 1.82 11.01
CA GLU A 98 2.87 0.64 11.46
C GLU A 98 3.66 -0.04 10.33
N VAL A 99 3.11 -0.08 9.11
CA VAL A 99 3.86 -0.57 7.94
C VAL A 99 5.04 0.35 7.60
N HIS A 100 4.90 1.66 7.78
CA HIS A 100 5.98 2.62 7.58
C HIS A 100 7.14 2.37 8.55
N GLU A 101 6.85 2.12 9.83
CA GLU A 101 7.89 1.75 10.80
C GLU A 101 8.62 0.45 10.41
N LEU A 102 7.89 -0.56 9.92
CA LEU A 102 8.49 -1.81 9.43
C LEU A 102 9.34 -1.59 8.18
N TYR A 103 8.88 -0.71 7.28
CA TYR A 103 9.61 -0.33 6.08
C TYR A 103 10.93 0.35 6.44
N ILE A 104 10.91 1.33 7.35
CA ILE A 104 12.13 2.02 7.83
C ILE A 104 13.11 1.01 8.44
N LYS A 105 12.65 0.09 9.28
CA LYS A 105 13.51 -0.98 9.85
C LYS A 105 14.17 -1.85 8.78
N SER A 106 13.49 -2.04 7.65
CA SER A 106 14.03 -2.80 6.51
C SER A 106 15.07 -1.98 5.74
N LEU A 107 14.85 -0.66 5.59
CA LEU A 107 15.83 0.26 4.99
C LEU A 107 17.09 0.43 5.83
N LEU A 108 16.98 0.38 7.16
CA LEU A 108 18.11 0.48 8.08
C LEU A 108 19.03 -0.76 8.06
N ASN A 109 18.65 -1.82 7.36
CA ASN A 109 19.52 -2.96 7.15
C ASN A 109 20.61 -2.60 6.12
N PRO A 110 21.91 -2.64 6.48
CA PRO A 110 23.00 -2.29 5.56
C PRO A 110 23.12 -3.23 4.36
N LEU A 111 22.47 -4.41 4.39
CA LEU A 111 22.42 -5.35 3.28
C LEU A 111 21.25 -5.10 2.33
N TYR A 112 20.34 -4.18 2.68
CA TYR A 112 19.22 -3.82 1.82
C TYR A 112 19.68 -2.84 0.75
N LEU A 113 19.39 -3.17 -0.51
CA LEU A 113 19.66 -2.29 -1.63
C LEU A 113 18.45 -1.36 -1.82
N PRO A 114 18.60 -0.03 -1.74
CA PRO A 114 17.51 0.90 -2.00
C PRO A 114 16.86 0.64 -3.37
N GLY A 115 15.53 0.57 -3.40
CA GLY A 115 14.76 0.25 -4.61
C GLY A 115 14.68 -1.23 -4.99
N SER A 116 15.38 -2.12 -4.28
CA SER A 116 15.20 -3.57 -4.47
C SER A 116 13.85 -4.05 -3.89
N ARG A 117 13.37 -5.21 -4.37
CA ARG A 117 12.12 -5.78 -3.85
C ARG A 117 12.31 -6.31 -2.43
N ILE A 118 11.34 -6.04 -1.56
CA ILE A 118 11.29 -6.58 -0.20
C ILE A 118 10.75 -8.01 -0.27
N THR A 119 11.64 -9.00 -0.11
CA THR A 119 11.30 -10.44 -0.15
C THR A 119 11.31 -11.10 1.23
N SER A 120 11.49 -10.33 2.30
CA SER A 120 11.59 -10.84 3.66
C SER A 120 10.30 -11.52 4.14
N SER A 121 10.39 -12.80 4.52
CA SER A 121 9.28 -13.56 5.09
C SER A 121 8.77 -12.95 6.41
N HIS A 122 9.67 -12.40 7.22
CA HIS A 122 9.30 -11.71 8.46
C HIS A 122 8.44 -10.47 8.18
N PHE A 123 8.85 -9.67 7.19
CA PHE A 123 8.10 -8.49 6.76
C PHE A 123 6.70 -8.88 6.29
N ASN A 124 6.60 -9.89 5.42
CA ASN A 124 5.31 -10.35 4.90
C ASN A 124 4.37 -10.85 6.01
N THR A 125 4.89 -11.63 6.96
CA THR A 125 4.12 -12.14 8.10
C THR A 125 3.58 -11.00 8.97
N LYS A 126 4.40 -9.97 9.19
CA LYS A 126 4.02 -8.78 9.97
C LYS A 126 2.95 -7.97 9.24
N VAL A 127 3.13 -7.65 7.97
CA VAL A 127 2.13 -6.92 7.16
C VAL A 127 0.79 -7.66 7.16
N GLY A 128 0.80 -8.98 6.93
CA GLY A 128 -0.41 -9.80 7.00
C GLY A 128 -1.10 -9.79 8.38
N ALA A 129 -0.34 -9.68 9.47
CA ALA A 129 -0.91 -9.55 10.82
C ALA A 129 -1.52 -8.16 11.07
N LEU A 130 -0.86 -7.09 10.59
CA LEU A 130 -1.37 -5.73 10.67
C LEU A 130 -2.64 -5.55 9.86
N ALA A 131 -2.65 -6.10 8.65
CA ALA A 131 -3.80 -6.19 7.78
C ALA A 131 -5.01 -6.77 8.52
N ARG A 132 -4.88 -7.94 9.14
CA ARG A 132 -5.97 -8.56 9.92
C ARG A 132 -6.42 -7.76 11.14
N LYS A 133 -5.57 -6.89 11.66
CA LYS A 133 -5.84 -6.08 12.86
C LYS A 133 -6.59 -4.78 12.51
N TYR A 134 -6.28 -4.18 11.36
CA TYR A 134 -6.69 -2.81 11.04
C TYR A 134 -7.61 -2.68 9.82
N LEU A 135 -7.64 -3.67 8.93
CA LEU A 135 -8.35 -3.62 7.65
C LEU A 135 -9.60 -4.50 7.63
#